data_AF-A0A2E9R462-F1
#
_entry.id   AF-A0A2E9R462-F1
#
_cell.length_a   1.000
_cell.length_b   1.000
_cell.length_c   1.000
_cell.angle_alpha   90.00
_cell.angle_beta   90.00
_cell.angle_gamma   90.00
#
_symmetry.space_group_name_H-M   'P 1'
#
loop_
_entity.id
_entity.type
_entity.pdbx_description
1 polymer ?
#
loop_
_entity_poly.entity_id
_entity_poly.type
_entity_poly.pdbx_seq_one_letter_code
_entity_poly.pdbx_strand_id
1 'polypeptide(L)'
;MTTAKQYPSDSIQFSVEAGGDPWWEKTATKEIERGRLVWAFLPHVDQIPSILLPEGRDDPTDHNSALFRIKSLNVKKPPPESRDSLPIAAMPKFAGEVYSVHRAKKRPALLLSRPMEEVDKKMRQGMARIKTNPTLLLVPSYGAKDSRTSKGWNTKFLKRMRRGHYPQFIWDMLPMPGTTTESVFRLDHLQPMGSHHQTYEPTEYKLSDTALQIVEDWFFWYLTGLIDEESELETIRELLMELKA
;
A
#
# COMPACT_ATOMS: atom_id res chain seq x y z
N MET A 1 -15.94 -23.63 6.02
CA MET A 1 -15.78 -23.04 7.36
C MET A 1 -14.30 -22.81 7.58
N THR A 2 -13.84 -21.57 7.43
CA THR A 2 -12.43 -21.22 7.69
C THR A 2 -12.31 -21.07 9.20
N THR A 3 -11.53 -21.93 9.84
CA THR A 3 -11.19 -21.81 11.26
C THR A 3 -10.65 -20.40 11.50
N ALA A 4 -11.23 -19.65 12.44
CA ALA A 4 -10.70 -18.34 12.81
C ALA A 4 -9.23 -18.51 13.17
N LYS A 5 -8.35 -17.75 12.51
CA LYS A 5 -6.92 -17.77 12.82
C LYS A 5 -6.76 -17.14 14.19
N GLN A 6 -6.35 -17.92 15.19
CA GLN A 6 -6.11 -17.39 16.53
C GLN A 6 -4.79 -16.61 16.54
N TYR A 7 -4.85 -15.35 16.98
CA TYR A 7 -3.65 -14.55 17.16
C TYR A 7 -2.78 -15.05 18.32
N PRO A 8 -1.45 -14.95 18.22
CA PRO A 8 -0.55 -15.20 19.34
C PRO A 8 -0.82 -14.23 20.50
N SER A 9 -0.73 -14.72 21.73
CA SER A 9 -0.96 -13.89 22.93
C SER A 9 0.02 -12.73 23.11
N ASP A 10 1.13 -12.72 22.36
CA ASP A 10 2.13 -11.66 22.35
C ASP A 10 1.94 -10.63 21.22
N SER A 11 0.69 -10.46 20.74
CA SER A 11 0.34 -9.54 19.66
C SER A 11 -0.72 -8.52 20.07
N ILE A 12 -0.66 -7.34 19.45
CA ILE A 12 -1.68 -6.29 19.63
C ILE A 12 -3.07 -6.83 19.25
N GLN A 13 -3.17 -7.56 18.14
CA GLN A 13 -4.43 -8.12 17.65
C GLN A 13 -5.09 -9.07 18.65
N PHE A 14 -4.31 -9.90 19.32
CA PHE A 14 -4.85 -10.77 20.36
C PHE A 14 -5.47 -9.99 21.51
N SER A 15 -4.89 -8.85 21.90
CA SER A 15 -5.39 -8.04 23.01
C SER A 15 -6.74 -7.40 22.67
N VAL A 16 -6.92 -6.96 21.42
CA VAL A 16 -8.20 -6.47 20.89
C VAL A 16 -9.25 -7.59 20.89
N GLU A 17 -8.91 -8.76 20.35
CA GLU A 17 -9.83 -9.91 20.33
C GLU A 17 -10.17 -10.42 21.73
N ALA A 18 -9.23 -10.37 22.67
CA ALA A 18 -9.47 -10.71 24.08
C ALA A 18 -10.39 -9.70 24.78
N GLY A 19 -10.41 -8.43 24.31
CA GLY A 19 -11.34 -7.39 24.73
C GLY A 19 -12.77 -7.59 24.23
N GLY A 20 -12.99 -8.49 23.28
CA GLY A 20 -14.31 -8.85 22.74
C GLY A 20 -14.58 -8.38 21.33
N ASP A 21 -13.70 -7.55 20.74
CA ASP A 21 -13.85 -7.04 19.39
C ASP A 21 -13.00 -7.82 18.38
N PRO A 22 -13.55 -8.27 17.24
CA PRO A 22 -12.75 -8.94 16.22
C PRO A 22 -11.74 -7.97 15.62
N TRP A 23 -10.52 -8.40 15.31
CA TRP A 23 -9.57 -7.52 14.60
C TRP A 23 -10.00 -7.29 13.15
N TRP A 24 -10.44 -8.36 12.47
CA TRP A 24 -11.00 -8.32 11.12
C TRP A 24 -12.47 -8.75 11.14
N GLU A 25 -13.32 -7.99 10.45
CA GLU A 25 -14.72 -8.35 10.24
C GLU A 25 -15.04 -8.49 8.75
N LYS A 26 -16.10 -9.26 8.47
CA LYS A 26 -16.63 -9.40 7.12
C LYS A 26 -17.58 -8.26 6.81
N THR A 27 -17.51 -7.76 5.59
CA THR A 27 -18.42 -6.74 5.08
C THR A 27 -19.00 -7.18 3.74
N ALA A 28 -20.32 -6.99 3.59
CA ALA A 28 -21.05 -7.31 2.37
C ALA A 28 -20.95 -6.21 1.30
N THR A 29 -20.56 -4.99 1.69
CA THR A 29 -20.45 -3.87 0.75
C THR A 29 -19.16 -3.99 -0.06
N LYS A 30 -19.12 -3.44 -1.27
CA LYS A 30 -17.87 -3.26 -2.05
C LYS A 30 -17.32 -1.84 -1.96
N GLU A 31 -17.86 -1.06 -1.03
CA GLU A 31 -17.48 0.32 -0.83
C GLU A 31 -16.06 0.41 -0.28
N ILE A 32 -15.37 1.49 -0.67
CA ILE A 32 -13.99 1.74 -0.31
C ILE A 32 -13.98 2.72 0.84
N GLU A 33 -13.54 2.23 1.99
CA GLU A 33 -13.52 2.93 3.26
C GLU A 33 -12.22 2.65 4.01
N ARG A 34 -11.89 3.50 4.99
CA ARG A 34 -10.73 3.29 5.86
C ARG A 34 -10.83 1.93 6.55
N GLY A 35 -9.69 1.26 6.75
CA GLY A 35 -9.66 -0.08 7.32
C GLY A 35 -9.99 -1.20 6.31
N ARG A 36 -10.38 -0.88 5.07
CA ARG A 36 -10.67 -1.90 4.05
C ARG A 36 -9.41 -2.60 3.59
N LEU A 37 -9.46 -3.93 3.53
CA LEU A 37 -8.43 -4.74 2.91
C LEU A 37 -8.70 -4.89 1.41
N VAL A 38 -7.71 -4.59 0.58
CA VAL A 38 -7.83 -4.62 -0.89
C VAL A 38 -6.66 -5.37 -1.53
N TRP A 39 -6.84 -5.87 -2.75
CA TRP A 39 -5.73 -6.26 -3.61
C TRP A 39 -5.39 -5.13 -4.56
N ALA A 40 -4.11 -4.81 -4.73
CA ALA A 40 -3.67 -3.83 -5.71
C ALA A 40 -2.29 -4.20 -6.29
N PHE A 41 -2.01 -3.75 -7.52
CA PHE A 41 -0.66 -3.81 -8.08
C PHE A 41 0.17 -2.66 -7.53
N LEU A 42 1.06 -2.97 -6.58
CA LEU A 42 1.86 -1.95 -5.91
C LEU A 42 3.31 -1.97 -6.40
N PRO A 43 3.88 -0.80 -6.77
CA PRO A 43 5.29 -0.69 -7.10
C PRO A 43 6.16 -1.07 -5.90
N HIS A 44 7.27 -1.72 -6.22
CA HIS A 44 8.36 -1.91 -5.26
C HIS A 44 9.07 -0.57 -4.99
N VAL A 45 9.22 -0.22 -3.72
CA VAL A 45 9.80 1.07 -3.28
C VAL A 45 11.33 1.09 -3.39
N ASP A 46 11.98 -0.06 -3.29
CA ASP A 46 13.44 -0.22 -3.22
C ASP A 46 14.14 -0.23 -4.59
N GLN A 47 13.46 0.23 -5.65
CA GLN A 47 13.98 0.15 -7.03
C GLN A 47 14.66 1.43 -7.46
N ILE A 48 15.77 1.28 -8.20
CA ILE A 48 16.34 2.39 -8.96
C ILE A 48 15.30 2.79 -10.02
N PRO A 49 14.80 4.05 -10.02
CA PRO A 49 13.79 4.47 -10.98
C PRO A 49 14.32 4.28 -12.40
N SER A 50 13.49 3.73 -13.27
CA SER A 50 13.83 3.47 -14.67
C SER A 50 12.93 4.29 -15.60
N ILE A 51 13.42 4.59 -16.78
CA ILE A 51 12.72 5.32 -17.84
C ILE A 51 12.64 4.50 -19.12
N LEU A 52 11.59 4.78 -19.88
CA LEU A 52 11.43 4.33 -21.26
C LEU A 52 11.88 5.44 -22.22
N LEU A 53 12.88 5.14 -23.03
CA LEU A 53 13.31 6.00 -24.13
C LEU A 53 12.73 5.41 -25.43
N PRO A 54 11.79 6.11 -26.11
CA PRO A 54 11.24 5.62 -27.36
C PRO A 54 12.35 5.56 -28.43
N GLU A 55 12.46 4.43 -29.12
CA GLU A 55 13.42 4.24 -30.21
C GLU A 55 12.74 4.20 -31.58
N GLY A 56 11.45 3.88 -31.64
CA GLY A 56 10.80 3.63 -32.92
C GLY A 56 9.44 2.96 -32.80
N ARG A 57 8.90 2.61 -33.97
CA ARG A 57 7.93 1.53 -34.15
C ARG A 57 8.57 0.51 -35.09
N ASP A 58 8.16 -0.74 -34.97
CA ASP A 58 8.62 -1.79 -35.89
C ASP A 58 8.00 -1.59 -37.29
N ASP A 59 6.73 -1.16 -37.32
CA ASP A 59 6.01 -0.70 -38.52
C ASP A 59 5.48 0.74 -38.29
N PRO A 60 5.80 1.73 -39.15
CA PRO A 60 5.27 3.10 -39.04
C PRO A 60 3.74 3.21 -39.03
N THR A 61 3.04 2.23 -39.62
CA THR A 61 1.58 2.18 -39.75
C THR A 61 0.86 1.45 -38.61
N ASP A 62 1.59 0.64 -37.82
CA ASP A 62 1.03 0.01 -36.61
C ASP A 62 1.04 1.01 -35.45
N HIS A 63 -0.12 1.28 -34.88
CA HIS A 63 -0.29 2.17 -33.73
C HIS A 63 -0.34 1.42 -32.39
N ASN A 64 -0.25 0.09 -32.40
CA ASN A 64 -0.39 -0.75 -31.21
C ASN A 64 0.93 -1.12 -30.55
N SER A 65 2.06 -0.90 -31.24
CA SER A 65 3.39 -1.26 -30.75
C SER A 65 4.38 -0.09 -30.83
N ALA A 66 5.34 -0.08 -29.92
CA ALA A 66 6.45 0.86 -29.89
C ALA A 66 7.68 0.19 -29.29
N LEU A 67 8.85 0.52 -29.84
CA LEU A 67 10.13 0.05 -29.35
C LEU A 67 10.67 1.03 -28.33
N PHE A 68 11.11 0.50 -27.19
CA PHE A 68 11.67 1.28 -26.10
C PHE A 68 12.97 0.68 -25.62
N ARG A 69 13.91 1.57 -25.29
CA ARG A 69 15.09 1.25 -24.51
C ARG A 69 14.90 1.69 -23.07
N ILE A 70 15.17 0.76 -22.15
CA ILE A 70 15.09 1.01 -20.72
C ILE A 70 16.45 1.51 -20.21
N LYS A 71 16.45 2.62 -19.45
CA LYS A 71 17.63 3.12 -18.75
C LYS A 71 17.25 3.54 -17.32
N SER A 72 18.23 3.62 -16.42
CA SER A 72 18.02 4.22 -15.11
C SER A 72 17.80 5.74 -15.24
N LEU A 73 16.86 6.26 -14.45
CA LEU A 73 16.62 7.70 -14.32
C LEU A 73 17.71 8.32 -13.44
N ASN A 74 18.30 9.42 -13.90
CA ASN A 74 19.18 10.25 -13.10
C ASN A 74 18.57 11.65 -12.96
N VAL A 75 18.18 12.03 -11.75
CA VAL A 75 17.55 13.34 -11.49
C VAL A 75 18.46 14.52 -11.85
N LYS A 76 19.79 14.35 -11.77
CA LYS A 76 20.77 15.40 -12.12
C LYS A 76 21.06 15.46 -13.62
N LYS A 77 20.71 14.41 -14.37
CA LYS A 77 20.92 14.29 -15.81
C LYS A 77 19.65 13.70 -16.43
N PRO A 78 18.53 14.45 -16.41
CA PRO A 78 17.32 13.98 -17.05
C PRO A 78 17.59 13.74 -18.54
N PRO A 79 16.88 12.80 -19.17
CA PRO A 79 17.00 12.59 -20.60
C PRO A 79 16.77 13.91 -21.34
N PRO A 80 17.55 14.21 -22.38
CA PRO A 80 17.26 15.35 -23.21
C PRO A 80 15.83 15.26 -23.75
N GLU A 81 15.15 16.40 -23.82
CA GLU A 81 13.88 16.54 -24.52
C GLU A 81 14.13 16.34 -26.02
N SER A 82 14.32 15.09 -26.45
CA SER A 82 14.55 14.81 -27.86
C SER A 82 13.31 15.24 -28.64
N ARG A 83 13.47 16.24 -29.52
CA ARG A 83 12.44 16.70 -30.47
C ARG A 83 11.92 15.59 -31.39
N ASP A 84 12.70 14.51 -31.55
CA ASP A 84 12.36 13.32 -32.33
C ASP A 84 11.57 12.26 -31.55
N SER A 85 10.99 12.60 -30.38
CA SER A 85 10.14 11.66 -29.65
C SER A 85 8.91 11.34 -30.49
N LEU A 86 8.89 10.18 -31.13
CA LEU A 86 7.70 9.65 -31.78
C LEU A 86 6.55 9.69 -30.77
N PRO A 87 5.56 10.60 -30.94
CA PRO A 87 4.50 10.72 -29.96
C PRO A 87 3.69 9.43 -29.98
N ILE A 88 3.59 8.79 -28.82
CA ILE A 88 2.69 7.67 -28.61
C ILE A 88 1.37 8.29 -28.18
N ALA A 89 0.37 8.29 -29.07
CA ALA A 89 -0.92 8.93 -28.82
C ALA A 89 -1.58 8.43 -27.52
N ALA A 90 -1.36 7.17 -27.15
CA ALA A 90 -1.88 6.58 -25.93
C ALA A 90 -1.17 7.04 -24.64
N MET A 91 0.04 7.60 -24.74
CA MET A 91 0.82 8.10 -23.60
C MET A 91 1.47 9.43 -23.97
N PRO A 92 0.73 10.54 -24.03
CA PRO A 92 1.35 11.84 -24.29
C PRO A 92 2.34 12.20 -23.18
N LYS A 93 3.40 12.94 -23.54
CA LYS A 93 4.43 13.42 -22.62
C LYS A 93 4.72 14.89 -22.89
N PHE A 94 4.66 15.72 -21.87
CA PHE A 94 4.92 17.15 -21.95
C PHE A 94 6.38 17.49 -21.60
N ALA A 95 6.78 18.75 -21.80
CA ALA A 95 8.09 19.25 -21.42
C ALA A 95 8.33 19.03 -19.91
N GLY A 96 9.54 18.60 -19.56
CA GLY A 96 9.89 18.19 -18.19
C GLY A 96 9.36 16.84 -17.72
N GLU A 97 8.50 16.15 -18.49
CA GLU A 97 8.01 14.81 -18.13
C GLU A 97 8.91 13.68 -18.70
N VAL A 98 8.92 12.56 -17.99
CA VAL A 98 9.59 11.31 -18.42
C VAL A 98 8.62 10.14 -18.31
N TYR A 99 8.71 9.18 -19.24
CA TYR A 99 8.03 7.89 -19.06
C TYR A 99 8.81 7.07 -18.04
N SER A 100 8.31 6.99 -16.81
CA SER A 100 8.87 6.10 -15.80
C SER A 100 8.29 4.69 -15.93
N VAL A 101 9.12 3.66 -15.72
CA VAL A 101 8.68 2.26 -15.63
C VAL A 101 9.17 1.64 -14.32
N HIS A 102 8.33 0.83 -13.70
CA HIS A 102 8.62 0.17 -12.43
C HIS A 102 8.02 -1.24 -12.42
N ARG A 103 8.62 -2.14 -11.63
CA ARG A 103 7.99 -3.45 -11.38
C ARG A 103 6.95 -3.28 -10.28
N ALA A 104 5.75 -3.80 -10.51
CA ALA A 104 4.69 -3.88 -9.51
C ALA A 104 4.35 -5.36 -9.21
N LYS A 105 3.81 -5.62 -8.03
CA LYS A 105 3.30 -6.94 -7.65
C LYS A 105 1.89 -6.79 -7.07
N LYS A 106 0.96 -7.65 -7.47
CA LYS A 106 -0.36 -7.74 -6.85
C LYS A 106 -0.20 -8.24 -5.41
N ARG A 107 -0.63 -7.43 -4.43
CA ARG A 107 -0.49 -7.73 -2.99
C ARG A 107 -1.71 -7.24 -2.22
N PRO A 108 -1.98 -7.80 -1.03
CA PRO A 108 -2.91 -7.21 -0.09
C PRO A 108 -2.39 -5.85 0.35
N ALA A 109 -3.29 -4.92 0.58
CA ALA A 109 -2.99 -3.61 1.12
C ALA A 109 -4.14 -3.11 1.99
N LEU A 110 -3.79 -2.39 3.05
CA LEU A 110 -4.74 -1.74 3.93
C LEU A 110 -5.00 -0.31 3.45
N LEU A 111 -6.26 0.08 3.39
CA LEU A 111 -6.65 1.44 3.04
C LEU A 111 -6.66 2.34 4.29
N LEU A 112 -5.85 3.40 4.29
CA LEU A 112 -5.84 4.39 5.38
C LEU A 112 -6.70 5.62 5.10
N SER A 113 -7.09 5.85 3.85
CA SER A 113 -7.91 7.00 3.46
C SER A 113 -9.16 6.56 2.71
N ARG A 114 -10.29 7.23 2.93
CA ARG A 114 -11.44 7.14 2.01
C ARG A 114 -11.23 8.05 0.79
N PRO A 115 -11.91 7.79 -0.36
CA PRO A 115 -11.99 8.79 -1.41
C PRO A 115 -12.59 10.08 -0.83
N MET A 116 -11.91 11.21 -1.03
CA MET A 116 -12.47 12.52 -0.68
C MET A 116 -13.62 12.87 -1.63
N GLU A 117 -14.51 13.75 -1.18
CA GLU A 117 -15.62 14.24 -2.00
C GLU A 117 -15.12 14.78 -3.35
N GLU A 118 -15.82 14.43 -4.43
CA GLU A 118 -15.48 14.99 -5.74
C GLU A 118 -15.71 16.50 -5.72
N VAL A 119 -14.74 17.24 -6.25
CA VAL A 119 -14.91 18.68 -6.52
C VAL A 119 -16.12 18.90 -7.43
N ASP A 120 -16.95 19.90 -7.12
CA ASP A 120 -18.14 20.25 -7.91
C ASP A 120 -17.81 20.32 -9.42
N LYS A 121 -18.67 19.71 -10.24
CA LYS A 121 -18.53 19.68 -11.69
C LYS A 121 -18.40 21.07 -12.32
N LYS A 122 -19.09 22.08 -11.79
CA LYS A 122 -18.99 23.47 -12.27
C LYS A 122 -17.59 24.04 -12.03
N MET A 123 -17.00 23.74 -10.87
CA MET A 123 -15.63 24.17 -10.53
C MET A 123 -14.57 23.40 -11.33
N ARG A 124 -14.87 22.17 -11.77
CA ARG A 124 -13.98 21.35 -12.61
C ARG A 124 -13.96 21.77 -14.09
N GLN A 125 -14.88 22.61 -14.55
CA GLN A 125 -15.00 22.94 -15.96
C GLN A 125 -13.72 23.63 -16.46
N GLY A 126 -13.10 23.09 -17.52
CA GLY A 126 -11.84 23.60 -18.08
C GLY A 126 -10.57 23.14 -17.34
N MET A 127 -10.67 22.40 -16.23
CA MET A 127 -9.51 21.87 -15.51
C MET A 127 -9.09 20.49 -16.01
N ALA A 128 -7.78 20.22 -15.99
CA ALA A 128 -7.26 18.88 -16.18
C ALA A 128 -7.68 17.97 -15.02
N ARG A 129 -8.17 16.76 -15.34
CA ARG A 129 -8.70 15.79 -14.37
C ARG A 129 -7.73 15.46 -13.24
N ILE A 130 -6.43 15.42 -13.53
CA ILE A 130 -5.36 15.14 -12.55
C ILE A 130 -5.36 16.11 -11.36
N LYS A 131 -5.89 17.32 -11.52
CA LYS A 131 -5.95 18.34 -10.45
C LYS A 131 -7.04 18.07 -9.41
N THR A 132 -8.03 17.25 -9.75
CA THR A 132 -9.25 17.08 -8.93
C THR A 132 -9.62 15.62 -8.69
N ASN A 133 -8.92 14.68 -9.32
CA ASN A 133 -9.19 13.26 -9.13
C ASN A 133 -8.82 12.85 -7.69
N PRO A 134 -9.71 12.17 -6.95
CA PRO A 134 -9.40 11.73 -5.61
C PRO A 134 -8.34 10.62 -5.64
N THR A 135 -7.48 10.64 -4.62
CA THR A 135 -6.43 9.64 -4.38
C THR A 135 -6.72 8.88 -3.11
N LEU A 136 -6.28 7.63 -3.10
CA LEU A 136 -6.32 6.72 -1.97
C LEU A 136 -4.91 6.50 -1.43
N LEU A 137 -4.79 6.28 -0.13
CA LEU A 137 -3.55 5.93 0.57
C LEU A 137 -3.61 4.46 0.96
N LEU A 138 -2.67 3.68 0.42
CA LEU A 138 -2.56 2.24 0.65
C LEU A 138 -1.27 1.89 1.36
N VAL A 139 -1.38 0.98 2.32
CA VAL A 139 -0.25 0.38 3.03
C VAL A 139 -0.07 -1.05 2.54
N PRO A 140 1.01 -1.37 1.81
CA PRO A 140 1.27 -2.71 1.31
C PRO A 140 1.53 -3.71 2.44
N SER A 141 1.05 -4.94 2.24
CA SER A 141 1.35 -6.08 3.08
C SER A 141 2.43 -6.99 2.48
N TYR A 142 3.32 -7.51 3.33
CA TYR A 142 4.42 -8.41 2.98
C TYR A 142 4.31 -9.70 3.79
N GLY A 143 4.32 -10.85 3.12
CA GLY A 143 4.32 -12.14 3.81
C GLY A 143 5.58 -12.33 4.68
N ALA A 144 5.40 -12.93 5.85
CA ALA A 144 6.48 -13.08 6.84
C ALA A 144 7.46 -14.23 6.53
N LYS A 145 6.99 -15.26 5.82
CA LYS A 145 7.74 -16.50 5.54
C LYS A 145 8.62 -16.39 4.30
N ASP A 146 9.61 -17.28 4.23
CA ASP A 146 10.36 -17.52 2.99
C ASP A 146 9.39 -17.84 1.84
N SER A 147 9.72 -17.30 0.67
CA SER A 147 9.11 -17.68 -0.59
C SER A 147 10.19 -18.16 -1.54
N ARG A 148 9.79 -18.74 -2.68
CA ARG A 148 10.73 -19.14 -3.74
C ARG A 148 11.61 -17.97 -4.21
N THR A 149 11.15 -16.73 -4.07
CA THR A 149 11.81 -15.54 -4.62
C THR A 149 12.25 -14.52 -3.58
N SER A 150 12.01 -14.76 -2.28
CA SER A 150 12.39 -13.83 -1.21
C SER A 150 12.65 -14.57 0.09
N LYS A 151 13.71 -14.17 0.81
CA LYS A 151 13.88 -14.56 2.20
C LYS A 151 12.80 -13.88 3.06
N GLY A 152 12.28 -14.60 4.03
CA GLY A 152 11.34 -14.15 5.02
C GLY A 152 12.02 -13.29 6.08
N TRP A 153 11.24 -12.93 7.07
CA TRP A 153 11.69 -12.04 8.13
C TRP A 153 12.41 -12.81 9.24
N ASN A 154 13.36 -12.14 9.89
CA ASN A 154 13.98 -12.69 11.08
C ASN A 154 12.93 -12.91 12.18
N THR A 155 12.89 -14.10 12.78
CA THR A 155 11.86 -14.48 13.76
C THR A 155 11.90 -13.63 15.04
N LYS A 156 13.10 -13.24 15.51
CA LYS A 156 13.24 -12.31 16.65
C LYS A 156 12.70 -10.93 16.31
N PHE A 157 12.90 -10.50 15.07
CA PHE A 157 12.38 -9.23 14.57
C PHE A 157 10.85 -9.27 14.42
N LEU A 158 10.28 -10.36 13.90
CA LEU A 158 8.82 -10.58 13.87
C LEU A 158 8.19 -10.48 15.25
N LYS A 159 8.78 -11.12 16.26
CA LYS A 159 8.30 -11.02 17.66
C LYS A 159 8.29 -9.58 18.17
N ARG A 160 9.31 -8.77 17.83
CA ARG A 160 9.32 -7.35 18.19
C ARG A 160 8.26 -6.54 17.44
N MET A 161 8.03 -6.84 16.15
CA MET A 161 6.97 -6.19 15.38
C MET A 161 5.57 -6.54 15.92
N ARG A 162 5.33 -7.78 16.34
CA ARG A 162 4.07 -8.21 17.00
C ARG A 162 3.71 -7.39 18.23
N ARG A 163 4.73 -7.05 19.02
CA ARG A 163 4.61 -6.27 20.26
C ARG A 163 4.70 -4.75 20.05
N GLY A 164 4.61 -4.30 18.80
CA GLY A 164 4.63 -2.87 18.48
C GLY A 164 5.93 -2.14 18.82
N HIS A 165 7.11 -2.78 18.75
CA HIS A 165 8.39 -2.08 19.01
C HIS A 165 8.75 -1.02 17.97
N TYR A 166 8.12 -1.04 16.80
CA TYR A 166 8.52 -0.24 15.66
C TYR A 166 7.29 0.37 14.98
N PRO A 167 7.18 1.70 14.89
CA PRO A 167 5.99 2.34 14.35
C PRO A 167 5.76 2.01 12.87
N GLN A 168 6.81 1.78 12.09
CA GLN A 168 6.70 1.53 10.65
C GLN A 168 6.17 0.14 10.28
N PHE A 169 6.03 -0.78 11.24
CA PHE A 169 5.63 -2.16 11.01
C PHE A 169 4.41 -2.55 11.83
N ILE A 170 3.35 -2.97 11.15
CA ILE A 170 2.18 -3.60 11.77
C ILE A 170 2.20 -5.07 11.35
N TRP A 171 2.52 -5.96 12.29
CA TRP A 171 2.41 -7.40 12.07
C TRP A 171 0.93 -7.82 12.11
N ASP A 172 0.52 -8.79 11.29
CA ASP A 172 -0.88 -9.25 11.19
C ASP A 172 -0.99 -10.70 10.66
N MET A 173 -2.14 -11.33 10.81
CA MET A 173 -2.55 -12.60 10.21
C MET A 173 -3.80 -12.39 9.35
N LEU A 174 -3.59 -11.94 8.10
CA LEU A 174 -4.69 -11.55 7.22
C LEU A 174 -5.80 -12.63 7.11
N PRO A 175 -7.08 -12.22 7.09
CA PRO A 175 -8.24 -13.12 7.15
C PRO A 175 -8.53 -13.79 5.81
N MET A 176 -7.69 -13.55 4.80
CA MET A 176 -7.84 -14.09 3.46
C MET A 176 -7.14 -15.45 3.29
N PRO A 177 -7.62 -16.29 2.36
CA PRO A 177 -6.89 -17.47 1.92
C PRO A 177 -5.57 -17.07 1.26
N GLY A 178 -4.46 -17.68 1.65
CA GLY A 178 -3.14 -17.34 1.11
C GLY A 178 -2.04 -18.27 1.60
N THR A 179 -0.87 -18.18 0.97
CA THR A 179 0.31 -19.02 1.27
C THR A 179 1.04 -18.61 2.54
N THR A 180 0.82 -17.40 3.05
CA THR A 180 1.50 -16.86 4.23
C THR A 180 0.55 -16.71 5.41
N THR A 181 0.86 -17.40 6.50
CA THR A 181 0.10 -17.37 7.75
C THR A 181 0.18 -15.99 8.41
N GLU A 182 1.34 -15.34 8.29
CA GLU A 182 1.68 -14.07 8.91
C GLU A 182 2.10 -13.07 7.83
N SER A 183 1.78 -11.80 8.06
CA SER A 183 2.05 -10.70 7.17
C SER A 183 2.49 -9.48 7.96
N VAL A 184 3.14 -8.53 7.29
CA VAL A 184 3.58 -7.26 7.86
C VAL A 184 3.15 -6.14 6.93
N PHE A 185 2.28 -5.27 7.41
CA PHE A 185 2.02 -3.99 6.77
C PHE A 185 3.17 -3.03 7.03
N ARG A 186 3.62 -2.34 5.98
CA ARG A 186 4.75 -1.41 6.04
C ARG A 186 4.27 0.02 5.84
N LEU A 187 4.10 0.76 6.93
CA LEU A 187 3.67 2.16 6.89
C LEU A 187 4.70 3.05 6.18
N ASP A 188 5.99 2.69 6.25
CA ASP A 188 7.04 3.37 5.49
C ASP A 188 7.02 3.11 3.99
N HIS A 189 6.16 2.20 3.53
CA HIS A 189 5.89 1.93 2.12
C HIS A 189 4.50 2.45 1.69
N LEU A 190 3.90 3.38 2.45
CA LEU A 190 2.64 4.04 2.11
C LEU A 190 2.72 4.66 0.69
N GLN A 191 1.71 4.42 -0.12
CA GLN A 191 1.66 4.90 -1.50
C GLN A 191 0.30 5.51 -1.85
N PRO A 192 0.28 6.62 -2.61
CA PRO A 192 -0.94 7.12 -3.22
C PRO A 192 -1.33 6.26 -4.43
N MET A 193 -2.63 6.07 -4.64
CA MET A 193 -3.21 5.40 -5.79
C MET A 193 -4.43 6.17 -6.28
N GLY A 194 -4.70 6.18 -7.59
CA GLY A 194 -5.93 6.77 -8.09
C GLY A 194 -7.15 5.99 -7.60
N SER A 195 -8.30 6.65 -7.46
CA SER A 195 -9.56 6.03 -7.03
C SER A 195 -10.29 5.22 -8.12
N HIS A 196 -9.66 4.98 -9.28
CA HIS A 196 -10.33 4.30 -10.38
C HIS A 196 -10.53 2.81 -10.07
N HIS A 197 -11.70 2.25 -10.37
CA HIS A 197 -12.07 0.87 -10.02
C HIS A 197 -11.14 -0.23 -10.58
N GLN A 198 -10.31 0.08 -11.58
CA GLN A 198 -9.30 -0.85 -12.11
C GLN A 198 -7.98 -0.86 -11.32
N THR A 199 -7.80 0.04 -10.36
CA THR A 199 -6.54 0.19 -9.61
C THR A 199 -6.47 -0.74 -8.40
N TYR A 200 -7.61 -1.16 -7.88
CA TYR A 200 -7.73 -2.04 -6.72
C TYR A 200 -8.92 -2.99 -6.86
N GLU A 201 -8.91 -4.04 -6.05
CA GLU A 201 -9.99 -5.03 -5.91
C GLU A 201 -10.32 -5.18 -4.42
N PRO A 202 -11.51 -4.74 -3.95
CA PRO A 202 -11.88 -4.85 -2.54
C PRO A 202 -12.08 -6.31 -2.14
N THR A 203 -11.58 -6.68 -0.97
CA THR A 203 -11.81 -8.00 -0.36
C THR A 203 -13.09 -8.00 0.46
N GLU A 204 -13.53 -9.14 1.00
CA GLU A 204 -14.68 -9.21 1.91
C GLU A 204 -14.37 -8.73 3.35
N TYR A 205 -13.16 -8.23 3.62
CA TYR A 205 -12.69 -7.93 4.97
C TYR A 205 -12.36 -6.45 5.19
N LYS A 206 -12.68 -5.96 6.39
CA LYS A 206 -12.24 -4.67 6.92
C LYS A 206 -11.88 -4.80 8.39
N LEU A 207 -11.10 -3.85 8.91
CA LEU A 207 -10.88 -3.73 10.35
C LEU A 207 -12.19 -3.41 11.05
N SER A 208 -12.37 -3.92 12.27
CA SER A 208 -13.40 -3.41 13.18
C SER A 208 -13.10 -1.96 13.58
N ASP A 209 -14.07 -1.27 14.18
CA ASP A 209 -13.90 0.11 14.61
C ASP A 209 -12.75 0.26 15.63
N THR A 210 -12.66 -0.63 16.61
CA THR A 210 -11.58 -0.68 17.61
C THR A 210 -10.22 -0.93 16.94
N ALA A 211 -10.13 -1.91 16.05
CA ALA A 211 -8.89 -2.20 15.33
C ALA A 211 -8.47 -1.06 14.39
N LEU A 212 -9.44 -0.38 13.76
CA LEU A 212 -9.17 0.79 12.93
C LEU A 212 -8.61 1.93 13.77
N GLN A 213 -9.19 2.23 14.93
CA GLN A 213 -8.68 3.27 15.84
C GLN A 213 -7.23 2.99 16.24
N ILE A 214 -6.90 1.75 16.64
CA ILE A 214 -5.53 1.35 16.96
C ILE A 214 -4.58 1.55 15.78
N VAL A 215 -5.00 1.22 14.55
CA VAL A 215 -4.18 1.46 13.35
C VAL A 215 -4.01 2.94 13.06
N GLU A 216 -5.02 3.77 13.31
CA GLU A 216 -4.94 5.23 13.17
C GLU A 216 -3.97 5.84 14.19
N ASP A 217 -4.01 5.40 15.44
CA ASP A 217 -3.04 5.78 16.48
C ASP A 217 -1.61 5.34 16.10
N TRP A 218 -1.49 4.13 15.54
CA TRP A 218 -0.20 3.61 15.06
C TRP A 218 0.34 4.42 13.89
N PHE A 219 -0.55 4.83 12.97
CA PHE A 219 -0.18 5.69 11.85
C PHE A 219 0.22 7.09 12.32
N PHE A 220 -0.48 7.65 13.30
CA PHE A 220 -0.11 8.89 13.96
C PHE A 220 1.28 8.78 14.61
N TRP A 221 1.54 7.68 15.33
CA TRP A 221 2.84 7.40 15.92
C TRP A 221 3.95 7.31 14.86
N TYR A 222 3.68 6.64 13.73
CA TYR A 222 4.61 6.60 12.62
C TYR A 222 4.92 7.97 12.02
N LEU A 223 3.91 8.82 11.84
CA LEU A 223 4.09 10.14 11.25
C LEU A 223 4.80 11.14 12.17
N THR A 224 4.49 11.10 13.47
CA THR A 224 4.93 12.12 14.43
C THR A 224 6.08 11.67 15.31
N GLY A 225 6.29 10.36 15.45
CA GLY A 225 7.17 9.78 16.46
C GLY A 225 6.61 9.85 17.89
N LEU A 226 5.40 10.39 18.07
CA LEU A 226 4.71 10.54 19.34
C LEU A 226 3.56 9.56 19.42
N ILE A 227 3.40 8.91 20.56
CA ILE A 227 2.26 8.07 20.86
C ILE A 227 1.46 8.72 21.98
N ASP A 228 0.14 8.70 21.87
CA ASP A 228 -0.72 9.19 22.94
C ASP A 228 -0.69 8.19 24.10
N GLU A 229 -0.24 8.65 25.27
CA GLU A 229 -0.11 7.82 26.48
C GLU A 229 -1.46 7.29 26.98
N GLU A 230 -2.56 7.95 26.61
CA GLU A 230 -3.92 7.50 26.94
C GLU A 230 -4.53 6.60 25.85
N SER A 231 -3.82 6.36 24.73
CA SER A 231 -4.31 5.50 23.66
C SER A 231 -4.33 4.02 24.06
N GLU A 232 -5.29 3.31 23.50
CA GLU A 232 -5.37 1.85 23.66
C GLU A 232 -4.14 1.15 23.07
N LEU A 233 -3.61 1.67 21.95
CA LEU A 233 -2.38 1.16 21.36
C LEU A 233 -1.21 1.19 22.36
N GLU A 234 -0.99 2.33 23.03
CA GLU A 234 0.11 2.45 23.98
C GLU A 234 -0.07 1.53 25.17
N THR A 235 -1.27 1.52 25.73
CA THR A 235 -1.62 0.65 26.87
C THR A 235 -1.30 -0.81 26.56
N ILE A 236 -1.72 -1.31 25.38
CA ILE A 236 -1.41 -2.69 24.98
C ILE A 236 0.09 -2.86 24.74
N ARG A 237 0.75 -1.90 24.08
CA ARG A 237 2.18 -1.96 23.78
C ARG A 237 3.03 -2.08 25.04
N GLU A 238 2.76 -1.28 26.08
CA GLU A 238 3.46 -1.34 27.36
C GLU A 238 3.33 -2.72 28.01
N LEU A 239 2.10 -3.25 28.10
CA LEU A 239 1.84 -4.59 28.63
C LEU A 239 2.62 -5.67 27.88
N LEU A 240 2.67 -5.59 26.54
CA LEU A 240 3.42 -6.54 25.72
C LEU A 240 4.94 -6.41 25.87
N MET A 241 5.44 -5.22 26.23
CA MET A 241 6.87 -4.99 26.46
C MET A 241 7.36 -5.56 27.80
N GLU A 242 6.48 -5.67 28.79
CA GLU A 242 6.77 -6.31 30.08
C GLU A 242 6.88 -7.84 30.00
N LEU A 243 6.33 -8.45 28.94
CA LEU A 243 6.47 -9.88 28.70
C LEU A 243 7.95 -10.25 28.47
N LYS A 244 8.55 -10.94 29.45
CA LYS A 244 9.93 -11.45 29.36
C LYS A 244 10.14 -12.17 28.02
N ALA A 245 11.23 -11.79 27.34
CA ALA A 245 11.60 -12.29 26.01
C ALA A 245 12.03 -13.77 26.01
#